data_AF-A0A3B0TL49-F1
#
_entry.id   AF-A0A3B0TL49-F1
#
_cell.length_a   1.000
_cell.length_b   1.000
_cell.length_c   1.000
_cell.angle_alpha   90.00
_cell.angle_beta   90.00
_cell.angle_gamma   90.00
#
_symmetry.space_group_name_H-M   'P 1'
#
loop_
_entity.id
_entity.type
_entity.pdbx_description
1 polymer ?
#
loop_
_entity_poly.entity_id
_entity_poly.type
_entity_poly.pdbx_seq_one_letter_code
_entity_poly.pdbx_strand_id
1 'polypeptide(L)'
;FFKVVAVVYTVIAEEFDHQVHKFKDAQSGQLRDHLSSIFEYVVGHLHADYQRYPDDSRRADLPCFPRGMDEQVRRRYGGEIDQLIESLTGSLKNEYSGLVISEATRAKLREIAVFAVTKDAFFEHYTGVVFAGFGAREKFPSMRSYLTSSVILGILKRKRDREATINADSGPVFQPFAQDRMIRTFLTGMDEYLRMFIYGETLKLSTGLVTDIVSRTPNLTDAQRDAIFKDYSQNNLGHALQEFFRSVDNYQYAVHTRPILRAINSLPKKELGETAASLIKLNSFQQKVMHSIETVGGPIDVAVITRNGGLEWKREKPEL
;
A
#
# COMPACT_ATOMS: atom_id res chain seq x y z
N PHE A 1 9.72 16.75 11.65
CA PHE A 1 8.38 16.95 12.24
C PHE A 1 7.47 17.80 11.34
N PHE A 2 7.65 19.12 11.25
CA PHE A 2 6.73 20.03 10.53
C PHE A 2 6.36 19.59 9.11
N LYS A 3 7.35 19.20 8.30
CA LYS A 3 7.13 18.70 6.94
C LYS A 3 6.16 17.51 6.90
N VAL A 4 6.22 16.61 7.88
CA VAL A 4 5.32 15.44 7.97
C VAL A 4 3.89 15.89 8.21
N VAL A 5 3.68 16.71 9.24
CA VAL A 5 2.33 17.19 9.59
C VAL A 5 1.74 18.06 8.49
N ALA A 6 2.55 18.94 7.88
CA ALA A 6 2.12 19.78 6.77
C ALA A 6 1.66 18.94 5.57
N VAL A 7 2.41 17.91 5.16
CA VAL A 7 1.99 17.01 4.06
C VAL A 7 0.69 16.30 4.41
N VAL A 8 0.55 15.80 5.65
CA VAL A 8 -0.69 15.14 6.08
C VAL A 8 -1.89 16.10 6.06
N TYR A 9 -1.69 17.36 6.46
CA TYR A 9 -2.75 18.38 6.38
C TYR A 9 -3.06 18.80 4.94
N THR A 10 -2.08 18.78 4.04
CA THR A 10 -2.34 18.93 2.59
C THR A 10 -3.22 17.79 2.07
N VAL A 11 -2.96 16.53 2.46
CA VAL A 11 -3.82 15.40 2.10
C VAL A 11 -5.26 15.60 2.59
N ILE A 12 -5.44 16.11 3.82
CA ILE A 12 -6.78 16.46 4.34
C ILE A 12 -7.46 17.53 3.48
N ALA A 13 -6.72 18.59 3.10
CA ALA A 13 -7.25 19.67 2.27
C ALA A 13 -7.67 19.17 0.88
N GLU A 14 -6.80 18.39 0.22
CA GLU A 14 -7.09 17.82 -1.11
C GLU A 14 -8.28 16.87 -1.09
N GLU A 15 -8.41 16.01 -0.08
CA GLU A 15 -9.56 15.12 0.07
C GLU A 15 -10.85 15.91 0.38
N PHE A 16 -10.75 16.96 1.20
CA PHE A 16 -11.87 17.86 1.45
C PHE A 16 -12.35 18.54 0.16
N ASP A 17 -11.43 19.08 -0.64
CA ASP A 17 -11.75 19.67 -1.94
C ASP A 17 -12.41 18.65 -2.85
N HIS A 18 -11.88 17.43 -2.92
CA HIS A 18 -12.46 16.36 -3.73
C HIS A 18 -13.91 16.04 -3.33
N GLN A 19 -14.18 15.90 -2.03
CA GLN A 19 -15.54 15.63 -1.53
C GLN A 19 -16.49 16.81 -1.78
N VAL A 20 -16.02 18.05 -1.66
CA VAL A 20 -16.81 19.25 -1.98
C VAL A 20 -17.18 19.28 -3.47
N HIS A 21 -16.26 18.98 -4.37
CA HIS A 21 -16.55 18.90 -5.82
C HIS A 21 -17.56 17.80 -6.12
N LYS A 22 -17.37 16.61 -5.56
CA LYS A 22 -18.31 15.49 -5.70
C LYS A 22 -19.72 15.83 -5.21
N PHE A 23 -19.83 16.56 -4.10
CA PHE A 23 -21.11 17.01 -3.56
C PHE A 23 -21.81 18.01 -4.49
N LYS A 24 -21.06 18.97 -5.07
CA LYS A 24 -21.59 19.93 -6.05
C LYS A 24 -22.14 19.21 -7.28
N ASP A 25 -21.42 18.22 -7.79
CA ASP A 25 -21.81 17.45 -8.98
C ASP A 25 -23.09 16.63 -8.73
N ALA A 26 -23.26 16.13 -7.50
CA ALA A 26 -24.44 15.38 -7.10
C ALA A 26 -25.70 16.23 -6.83
N GLN A 27 -25.64 17.56 -7.02
CA GLN A 27 -26.75 18.52 -6.80
C GLN A 27 -27.46 18.34 -5.44
N SER A 28 -26.73 17.93 -4.40
CA SER A 28 -27.31 17.50 -3.12
C SER A 28 -27.63 18.68 -2.17
N GLY A 29 -28.36 19.69 -2.64
CA GLY A 29 -28.80 20.83 -1.82
C GLY A 29 -27.75 21.94 -1.66
N GLN A 30 -27.90 22.79 -0.64
CA GLN A 30 -27.02 23.94 -0.44
C GLN A 30 -25.67 23.50 0.16
N LEU A 31 -24.59 23.69 -0.61
CA LEU A 31 -23.22 23.33 -0.20
C LEU A 31 -22.82 23.92 1.14
N ARG A 32 -23.21 25.17 1.39
CA ARG A 32 -22.82 25.92 2.59
C ARG A 32 -23.18 25.19 3.89
N ASP A 33 -24.32 24.50 3.90
CA ASP A 33 -24.83 23.79 5.08
C ASP A 33 -24.08 22.48 5.34
N HIS A 34 -23.31 21.98 4.35
CA HIS A 34 -22.65 20.68 4.39
C HIS A 34 -21.13 20.78 4.51
N LEU A 35 -20.52 21.94 4.26
CA LEU A 35 -19.06 22.13 4.30
C LEU A 35 -18.43 21.61 5.60
N SER A 36 -18.99 21.99 6.75
CA SER A 36 -18.48 21.55 8.05
C SER A 36 -18.58 20.04 8.19
N SER A 37 -19.74 19.44 7.93
CA SER A 37 -19.95 17.99 8.02
C SER A 37 -19.03 17.20 7.07
N ILE A 38 -18.78 17.70 5.86
CA ILE A 38 -17.83 17.10 4.91
C ILE A 38 -16.41 17.15 5.49
N PHE A 39 -15.98 18.30 6.03
CA PHE A 39 -14.66 18.41 6.62
C PHE A 39 -14.51 17.51 7.86
N GLU A 40 -15.52 17.47 8.73
CA GLU A 40 -15.54 16.58 9.89
C GLU A 40 -15.47 15.09 9.49
N TYR A 41 -16.14 14.73 8.40
CA TYR A 41 -16.06 13.39 7.81
C TYR A 41 -14.63 13.08 7.32
N VAL A 42 -14.01 13.96 6.55
CA VAL A 42 -12.65 13.76 6.02
C VAL A 42 -11.62 13.64 7.15
N VAL A 43 -11.65 14.55 8.13
CA VAL A 43 -10.77 14.49 9.31
C VAL A 43 -11.03 13.22 10.11
N GLY A 44 -12.30 12.85 10.31
CA GLY A 44 -12.69 11.64 11.02
C GLY A 44 -12.21 10.36 10.34
N HIS A 45 -12.29 10.30 9.01
CA HIS A 45 -11.86 9.16 8.22
C HIS A 45 -10.35 8.94 8.35
N LEU A 46 -9.54 9.98 8.10
CA LEU A 46 -8.09 9.88 8.24
C LEU A 46 -7.64 9.58 9.67
N HIS A 47 -8.33 10.16 10.67
CA HIS A 47 -8.08 9.84 12.08
C HIS A 47 -8.29 8.35 12.37
N ALA A 48 -9.36 7.76 11.84
CA ALA A 48 -9.63 6.32 11.96
C ALA A 48 -8.58 5.48 11.21
N ASP A 49 -8.15 5.90 10.02
CA ASP A 49 -7.13 5.20 9.23
C ASP A 49 -5.76 5.16 9.93
N TYR A 50 -5.43 6.18 10.73
CA TYR A 50 -4.24 6.14 11.61
C TYR A 50 -4.36 5.12 12.75
N GLN A 51 -5.59 4.75 13.11
CA GLN A 51 -5.86 3.85 14.23
C GLN A 51 -6.09 2.41 13.78
N ARG A 52 -6.57 2.18 12.55
CA ARG A 52 -6.96 0.86 12.06
C ARG A 52 -6.50 0.59 10.62
N TYR A 53 -6.33 -0.68 10.29
CA TYR A 53 -6.14 -1.17 8.93
C TYR A 53 -7.50 -1.32 8.23
N PRO A 54 -7.53 -1.48 6.89
CA PRO A 54 -8.78 -1.72 6.14
C PRO A 54 -9.56 -2.97 6.59
N ASP A 55 -8.88 -3.93 7.24
CA ASP A 55 -9.50 -5.12 7.84
C ASP A 55 -10.00 -4.89 9.28
N ASP A 56 -10.06 -3.63 9.71
CA ASP A 56 -10.47 -3.16 11.04
C ASP A 56 -9.52 -3.55 12.19
N SER A 57 -8.37 -4.18 11.89
CA SER A 57 -7.36 -4.48 12.90
C SER A 57 -6.64 -3.22 13.38
N ARG A 58 -6.27 -3.17 14.67
CA ARG A 58 -5.67 -1.96 15.28
C ARG A 58 -4.22 -1.76 14.84
N ARG A 59 -3.88 -0.52 14.47
CA ARG A 59 -2.50 -0.09 14.22
C ARG A 59 -1.74 0.12 15.54
N ALA A 60 -0.59 -0.54 15.62
CA ALA A 60 0.38 -0.31 16.68
C ALA A 60 1.16 0.99 16.45
N ASP A 61 1.83 1.45 17.50
CA ASP A 61 2.84 2.49 17.37
C ASP A 61 4.13 1.92 16.77
N LEU A 62 4.90 2.77 16.09
CA LEU A 62 6.14 2.38 15.45
C LEU A 62 7.20 1.98 16.48
N PRO A 63 7.80 0.79 16.36
CA PRO A 63 8.76 0.28 17.34
C PRO A 63 10.09 1.05 17.36
N CYS A 64 10.34 1.92 16.37
CA CYS A 64 11.53 2.76 16.36
C CYS A 64 11.50 3.88 17.40
N PHE A 65 10.31 4.24 17.91
CA PHE A 65 10.16 5.27 18.93
C PHE A 65 10.08 4.66 20.33
N PRO A 66 10.64 5.33 21.35
CA PRO A 66 10.49 4.91 22.74
C PRO A 66 9.03 5.05 23.20
N ARG A 67 8.68 4.36 24.28
CA ARG A 67 7.39 4.56 24.97
C ARG A 67 7.24 6.02 25.40
N GLY A 68 6.03 6.56 25.27
CA GLY A 68 5.72 7.97 25.59
C GLY A 68 6.16 8.98 24.51
N MET A 69 6.53 8.52 23.31
CA MET A 69 6.87 9.42 22.20
C MET A 69 5.70 10.34 21.82
N ASP A 70 4.47 9.86 21.91
CA ASP A 70 3.26 10.64 21.68
C ASP A 70 3.13 11.82 22.65
N GLU A 71 3.33 11.60 23.95
CA GLU A 71 3.36 12.65 24.96
C GLU A 71 4.50 13.65 24.73
N GLN A 72 5.69 13.15 24.35
CA GLN A 72 6.83 14.01 24.02
C GLN A 72 6.53 14.89 22.80
N VAL A 73 5.91 14.34 21.76
CA VAL A 73 5.50 15.10 20.57
C VAL A 73 4.46 16.16 20.96
N ARG A 74 3.42 15.79 21.72
CA ARG A 74 2.39 16.74 22.20
C ARG A 74 3.01 17.89 23.00
N ARG A 75 3.91 17.58 23.94
CA ARG A 75 4.55 18.58 24.80
C ARG A 75 5.52 19.46 24.01
N ARG A 76 6.31 18.88 23.12
CA ARG A 76 7.38 19.60 22.42
C ARG A 76 6.89 20.45 21.26
N TYR A 77 5.85 19.98 20.56
CA TYR A 77 5.38 20.57 19.30
C TYR A 77 3.92 21.04 19.37
N GLY A 78 3.27 21.07 20.54
CA GLY A 78 1.85 21.41 20.67
C GLY A 78 1.50 22.78 20.08
N GLY A 79 2.28 23.82 20.42
CA GLY A 79 2.05 25.17 19.89
C GLY A 79 2.24 25.24 18.38
N GLU A 80 3.21 24.51 17.85
CA GLU A 80 3.47 24.43 16.42
C GLU A 80 2.40 23.64 15.65
N ILE A 81 1.85 22.59 16.26
CA ILE A 81 0.68 21.88 15.73
C ILE A 81 -0.50 22.83 15.64
N ASP A 82 -0.76 23.62 16.70
CA ASP A 82 -1.84 24.62 16.69
C ASP A 82 -1.64 25.66 15.58
N GLN A 83 -0.41 26.15 15.37
CA GLN A 83 -0.10 27.06 14.27
C GLN A 83 -0.37 26.45 12.89
N LEU A 84 -0.01 25.18 12.68
CA LEU A 84 -0.30 24.47 11.42
C LEU A 84 -1.81 24.28 11.22
N ILE A 85 -2.55 24.01 12.29
CA ILE A 85 -4.02 23.93 12.24
C ILE A 85 -4.60 25.30 11.88
N GLU A 86 -4.17 26.40 12.51
CA GLU A 86 -4.64 27.73 12.14
C GLU A 86 -4.33 28.06 10.68
N SER A 87 -3.14 27.70 10.18
CA SER A 87 -2.79 27.88 8.77
C SER A 87 -3.70 27.09 7.82
N LEU A 88 -3.95 25.81 8.12
CA LEU A 88 -4.86 24.95 7.34
C LEU A 88 -6.27 25.54 7.32
N THR A 89 -6.81 25.83 8.51
CA THR A 89 -8.18 26.32 8.66
C THR A 89 -8.36 27.71 8.06
N GLY A 90 -7.36 28.59 8.16
CA GLY A 90 -7.36 29.90 7.52
C GLY A 90 -7.38 29.80 6.00
N SER A 91 -6.55 28.93 5.41
CA SER A 91 -6.54 28.68 3.96
C SER A 91 -7.90 28.17 3.47
N LEU A 92 -8.46 27.16 4.14
CA LEU A 92 -9.75 26.59 3.77
C LEU A 92 -10.91 27.57 3.93
N LYS A 93 -10.89 28.45 4.94
CA LYS A 93 -11.94 29.47 5.11
C LYS A 93 -11.88 30.58 4.06
N ASN A 94 -10.69 30.90 3.55
CA ASN A 94 -10.55 31.86 2.46
C ASN A 94 -11.20 31.35 1.17
N GLU A 95 -11.13 30.04 0.93
CA GLU A 95 -11.76 29.39 -0.23
C GLU A 95 -13.24 29.05 0.02
N TYR A 96 -13.57 28.65 1.25
CA TYR A 96 -14.90 28.21 1.67
C TYR A 96 -15.39 29.01 2.88
N SER A 97 -15.93 30.20 2.63
CA SER A 97 -16.36 31.17 3.67
C SER A 97 -17.44 30.67 4.64
N GLY A 98 -18.15 29.59 4.30
CA GLY A 98 -19.13 28.92 5.17
C GLY A 98 -18.57 27.88 6.12
N LEU A 99 -17.27 27.55 6.02
CA LEU A 99 -16.65 26.47 6.79
C LEU A 99 -16.47 26.86 8.27
N VAL A 100 -17.13 26.11 9.16
CA VAL A 100 -16.96 26.22 10.61
C VAL A 100 -16.34 24.94 11.12
N ILE A 101 -15.23 25.06 11.86
CA ILE A 101 -14.49 23.91 12.36
C ILE A 101 -14.67 23.84 13.87
N SER A 102 -15.33 22.78 14.32
CA SER A 102 -15.61 22.53 15.73
C SER A 102 -14.33 22.21 16.52
N GLU A 103 -14.37 22.43 17.84
CA GLU A 103 -13.22 22.10 18.71
C GLU A 103 -12.96 20.60 18.76
N ALA A 104 -14.00 19.77 18.60
CA ALA A 104 -13.84 18.32 18.47
C ALA A 104 -13.00 17.95 17.23
N THR A 105 -13.23 18.62 16.10
CA THR A 105 -12.46 18.42 14.87
C THR A 105 -11.04 18.96 15.00
N ARG A 106 -10.85 20.11 15.67
CA ARG A 106 -9.51 20.61 16.02
C ARG A 106 -8.75 19.65 16.92
N ALA A 107 -9.40 19.06 17.91
CA ALA A 107 -8.80 18.03 18.76
C ALA A 107 -8.35 16.80 17.95
N LYS A 108 -9.17 16.32 17.00
CA LYS A 108 -8.77 15.25 16.07
C LYS A 108 -7.57 15.63 15.20
N LEU A 109 -7.51 16.87 14.68
CA LEU A 109 -6.35 17.34 13.92
C LEU A 109 -5.06 17.33 14.75
N ARG A 110 -5.14 17.68 16.04
CA ARG A 110 -3.99 17.57 16.96
C ARG A 110 -3.56 16.13 17.15
N GLU A 111 -4.50 15.21 17.30
CA GLU A 111 -4.20 13.78 17.40
C GLU A 111 -3.59 13.23 16.11
N ILE A 112 -4.12 13.61 14.95
CA ILE A 112 -3.56 13.25 13.64
C ILE A 112 -2.10 13.70 13.54
N ALA A 113 -1.75 14.92 13.98
CA ALA A 113 -0.37 15.38 13.96
C ALA A 113 0.58 14.51 14.82
N VAL A 114 0.08 13.98 15.94
CA VAL A 114 0.83 13.05 16.80
C VAL A 114 0.91 11.66 16.17
N PHE A 115 -0.19 11.16 15.60
CA PHE A 115 -0.27 9.87 14.93
C PHE A 115 0.59 9.82 13.67
N ALA A 116 0.67 10.93 12.92
CA ALA A 116 1.55 11.10 11.77
C ALA A 116 3.03 10.84 12.11
N VAL A 117 3.42 10.97 13.37
CA VAL A 117 4.76 10.57 13.84
C VAL A 117 4.77 9.15 14.36
N THR A 118 3.82 8.81 15.23
CA THR A 118 3.93 7.66 16.14
C THR A 118 3.34 6.38 15.61
N LYS A 119 2.28 6.44 14.78
CA LYS A 119 1.57 5.26 14.29
C LYS A 119 2.30 4.58 13.15
N ASP A 120 2.09 3.27 13.04
CA ASP A 120 2.52 2.47 11.89
C ASP A 120 1.64 2.76 10.66
N ALA A 121 1.75 4.00 10.18
CA ALA A 121 1.12 4.53 8.98
C ALA A 121 1.98 5.66 8.39
N PHE A 122 2.06 5.69 7.07
CA PHE A 122 2.81 6.69 6.31
C PHE A 122 1.86 7.31 5.29
N PHE A 123 1.18 8.38 5.71
CA PHE A 123 0.38 9.23 4.81
C PHE A 123 1.20 10.42 4.30
N GLU A 124 2.40 10.61 4.84
CA GLU A 124 3.43 11.46 4.26
C GLU A 124 4.31 10.70 3.26
N HIS A 125 5.13 11.45 2.49
CA HIS A 125 6.15 10.84 1.65
C HIS A 125 7.18 10.03 2.45
N TYR A 126 7.50 8.85 1.95
CA TYR A 126 8.53 7.97 2.50
C TYR A 126 9.53 7.53 1.43
N THR A 127 10.63 6.94 1.87
CA THR A 127 11.68 6.35 1.05
C THR A 127 12.01 4.96 1.57
N GLY A 128 12.09 4.00 0.65
CA GLY A 128 12.58 2.66 0.94
C GLY A 128 14.11 2.63 0.98
N VAL A 129 14.67 2.05 2.04
CA VAL A 129 16.11 1.78 2.17
C VAL A 129 16.30 0.28 2.26
N VAL A 130 17.19 -0.27 1.43
CA VAL A 130 17.46 -1.70 1.36
C VAL A 130 18.91 -1.96 1.75
N PHE A 131 19.08 -2.86 2.72
CA PHE A 131 20.37 -3.42 3.09
C PHE A 131 20.41 -4.85 2.57
N ALA A 132 21.32 -5.16 1.65
CA ALA A 132 21.48 -6.48 1.07
C ALA A 132 22.96 -6.85 0.94
N GLY A 133 23.28 -8.12 1.17
CA GLY A 133 24.65 -8.61 1.08
C GLY A 133 24.91 -9.71 2.10
N PHE A 134 26.14 -9.79 2.61
CA PHE A 134 26.56 -10.80 3.59
C PHE A 134 26.96 -10.09 4.88
N GLY A 135 26.23 -10.34 5.97
CA GLY A 135 26.66 -9.89 7.29
C GLY A 135 28.00 -10.52 7.71
N ALA A 136 28.75 -9.86 8.60
CA ALA A 136 30.08 -10.30 9.01
C ALA A 136 30.13 -11.74 9.57
N ARG A 137 29.00 -12.22 10.11
CA ARG A 137 28.84 -13.58 10.66
C ARG A 137 27.93 -14.47 9.81
N GLU A 138 27.37 -13.95 8.72
CA GLU A 138 26.41 -14.67 7.90
C GLU A 138 27.14 -15.48 6.81
N LYS A 139 26.73 -16.73 6.64
CA LYS A 139 27.31 -17.59 5.59
C LYS A 139 26.69 -17.37 4.22
N PHE A 140 25.45 -16.92 4.21
CA PHE A 140 24.57 -16.75 3.06
C PHE A 140 24.08 -15.30 3.00
N PRO A 141 23.62 -14.82 1.84
CA PRO A 141 23.16 -13.45 1.74
C PRO A 141 21.84 -13.24 2.50
N SER A 142 21.67 -12.03 2.98
CA SER A 142 20.44 -11.56 3.61
C SER A 142 20.05 -10.19 3.03
N MET A 143 18.77 -9.87 3.16
CA MET A 143 18.22 -8.56 2.81
C MET A 143 17.24 -8.10 3.88
N ARG A 144 17.31 -6.83 4.25
CA ARG A 144 16.34 -6.13 5.08
C ARG A 144 16.00 -4.80 4.43
N SER A 145 14.72 -4.50 4.28
CA SER A 145 14.25 -3.18 3.84
C SER A 145 13.50 -2.45 4.94
N TYR A 146 13.57 -1.12 4.88
CA TYR A 146 12.87 -0.22 5.78
C TYR A 146 12.18 0.87 4.97
N LEU A 147 10.94 1.19 5.32
CA LEU A 147 10.34 2.47 4.94
C LEU A 147 10.81 3.51 5.95
N THR A 148 11.24 4.68 5.46
CA THR A 148 11.73 5.77 6.27
C THR A 148 11.14 7.08 5.78
N SER A 149 10.90 8.06 6.66
CA SER A 149 10.41 9.38 6.24
C SER A 149 11.23 10.51 6.85
N SER A 150 10.93 10.92 8.07
CA SER A 150 11.54 12.09 8.72
C SER A 150 12.31 11.73 9.98
N VAL A 151 13.14 12.65 10.46
CA VAL A 151 13.78 12.58 11.77
C VAL A 151 12.97 13.44 12.75
N ILE A 152 12.52 12.83 13.86
CA ILE A 152 11.76 13.48 14.92
C ILE A 152 12.49 13.24 16.24
N LEU A 153 12.85 14.31 16.94
CA LEU A 153 13.61 14.25 18.20
C LEU A 153 14.89 13.37 18.09
N GLY A 154 15.61 13.48 16.98
CA GLY A 154 16.83 12.70 16.73
C GLY A 154 16.59 11.24 16.31
N ILE A 155 15.34 10.79 16.23
CA ILE A 155 14.98 9.43 15.84
C ILE A 155 14.43 9.43 14.43
N LEU A 156 15.02 8.63 13.54
CA LEU A 156 14.49 8.38 12.20
C LEU A 156 13.19 7.57 12.29
N LYS A 157 12.06 8.15 11.87
CA LYS A 157 10.79 7.44 11.67
C LYS A 157 11.02 6.33 10.66
N ARG A 158 10.93 5.08 11.10
CA ARG A 158 11.17 3.91 10.25
C ARG A 158 10.27 2.73 10.61
N LYS A 159 9.88 1.98 9.58
CA LYS A 159 9.18 0.71 9.68
C LYS A 159 9.97 -0.36 8.95
N ARG A 160 10.12 -1.55 9.53
CA ARG A 160 10.63 -2.70 8.78
C ARG A 160 9.59 -3.08 7.73
N ASP A 161 10.03 -3.19 6.48
CA ASP A 161 9.17 -3.46 5.33
C ASP A 161 9.25 -4.94 4.95
N ARG A 162 10.38 -5.37 4.40
CA ARG A 162 10.58 -6.73 3.91
C ARG A 162 11.88 -7.31 4.44
N GLU A 163 11.93 -8.64 4.51
CA GLU A 163 13.14 -9.36 4.87
C GLU A 163 13.27 -10.65 4.09
N ALA A 164 14.49 -10.97 3.70
CA ALA A 164 14.85 -12.25 3.11
C ALA A 164 16.15 -12.74 3.74
N THR A 165 16.21 -14.01 4.10
CA THR A 165 17.43 -14.65 4.61
C THR A 165 17.61 -15.95 3.86
N ILE A 166 18.72 -16.10 3.14
CA ILE A 166 19.02 -17.31 2.41
C ILE A 166 19.74 -18.28 3.36
N ASN A 167 19.45 -19.57 3.24
CA ASN A 167 20.15 -20.66 3.88
C ASN A 167 20.43 -21.79 2.87
N ALA A 168 20.99 -22.92 3.33
CA ALA A 168 21.35 -24.03 2.45
C ALA A 168 20.16 -24.65 1.70
N ASP A 169 18.96 -24.57 2.28
CA ASP A 169 17.72 -25.16 1.74
C ASP A 169 16.83 -24.11 1.06
N SER A 170 17.28 -22.85 1.02
CA SER A 170 16.52 -21.75 0.43
C SER A 170 16.67 -21.71 -1.08
N GLY A 171 15.57 -21.46 -1.79
CA GLY A 171 15.59 -21.12 -3.21
C GLY A 171 15.96 -19.64 -3.45
N PRO A 172 16.09 -19.22 -4.72
CA PRO A 172 16.34 -17.83 -5.06
C PRO A 172 15.13 -16.96 -4.66
N VAL A 173 15.42 -15.73 -4.23
CA VAL A 173 14.39 -14.76 -3.83
C VAL A 173 14.36 -13.61 -4.83
N PHE A 174 13.16 -13.34 -5.35
CA PHE A 174 12.85 -12.16 -6.15
C PHE A 174 12.16 -11.11 -5.30
N GLN A 175 12.83 -9.99 -5.05
CA GLN A 175 12.25 -8.90 -4.27
C GLN A 175 12.33 -7.57 -5.03
N PRO A 176 11.33 -7.24 -5.85
CA PRO A 176 11.24 -5.94 -6.51
C PRO A 176 10.74 -4.87 -5.52
N PHE A 177 11.31 -3.65 -5.56
CA PHE A 177 10.94 -2.52 -4.69
C PHE A 177 10.26 -1.37 -5.42
N ALA A 178 10.47 -1.26 -6.73
CA ALA A 178 9.73 -0.33 -7.58
C ALA A 178 8.41 -0.97 -8.04
N GLN A 179 7.66 -0.28 -8.90
CA GLN A 179 6.48 -0.84 -9.55
C GLN A 179 6.84 -2.18 -10.21
N ASP A 180 6.22 -3.26 -9.75
CA ASP A 180 6.66 -4.64 -10.01
C ASP A 180 5.66 -5.46 -10.83
N ARG A 181 4.67 -4.79 -11.41
CA ARG A 181 3.57 -5.42 -12.16
C ARG A 181 4.07 -6.41 -13.22
N MET A 182 4.94 -6.02 -14.15
CA MET A 182 5.43 -6.96 -15.17
C MET A 182 6.30 -8.04 -14.59
N ILE A 183 7.09 -7.72 -13.57
CA ILE A 183 7.95 -8.71 -12.90
C ILE A 183 7.08 -9.79 -12.27
N ARG A 184 6.00 -9.40 -11.57
CA ARG A 184 5.03 -10.34 -11.00
C ARG A 184 4.35 -11.14 -12.09
N THR A 185 3.82 -10.49 -13.13
CA THR A 185 3.18 -11.17 -14.26
C THR A 185 4.10 -12.16 -14.94
N PHE A 186 5.38 -11.82 -15.12
CA PHE A 186 6.40 -12.73 -15.64
C PHE A 186 6.60 -13.96 -14.73
N LEU A 187 6.69 -13.74 -13.41
CA LEU A 187 6.90 -14.81 -12.43
C LEU A 187 5.68 -15.71 -12.23
N THR A 188 4.47 -15.16 -12.28
CA THR A 188 3.22 -15.88 -11.96
C THR A 188 2.45 -16.33 -13.21
N GLY A 189 2.74 -15.73 -14.37
CA GLY A 189 1.99 -15.93 -15.61
C GLY A 189 0.66 -15.18 -15.67
N MET A 190 0.29 -14.40 -14.64
CA MET A 190 -0.98 -13.67 -14.59
C MET A 190 -0.82 -12.29 -13.97
N ASP A 191 -1.44 -11.31 -14.62
CA ASP A 191 -1.53 -9.95 -14.12
C ASP A 191 -2.43 -9.86 -12.86
N GLU A 192 -2.00 -9.07 -11.87
CA GLU A 192 -2.71 -8.96 -10.58
C GLU A 192 -4.09 -8.30 -10.73
N TYR A 193 -4.21 -7.27 -11.58
CA TYR A 193 -5.50 -6.64 -11.84
C TYR A 193 -6.45 -7.57 -12.59
N LEU A 194 -5.92 -8.34 -13.56
CA LEU A 194 -6.71 -9.38 -14.21
C LEU A 194 -7.21 -10.42 -13.20
N ARG A 195 -6.36 -10.84 -12.26
CA ARG A 195 -6.73 -11.78 -11.20
C ARG A 195 -7.85 -11.20 -10.32
N MET A 196 -7.74 -9.94 -9.89
CA MET A 196 -8.79 -9.26 -9.10
C MET A 196 -10.09 -9.12 -9.89
N PHE A 197 -10.02 -8.81 -11.18
CA PHE A 197 -11.17 -8.76 -12.06
C PHE A 197 -11.87 -10.12 -12.15
N ILE A 198 -11.11 -11.20 -12.40
CA ILE A 198 -11.64 -12.58 -12.44
C ILE A 198 -12.28 -12.95 -11.11
N TYR A 199 -11.68 -12.57 -9.98
CA TYR A 199 -12.27 -12.78 -8.65
C TYR A 199 -13.64 -12.09 -8.52
N GLY A 200 -13.72 -10.81 -8.89
CA GLY A 200 -14.97 -10.05 -8.85
C GLY A 200 -16.06 -10.64 -9.76
N GLU A 201 -15.71 -11.01 -10.98
CA GLU A 201 -16.65 -11.62 -11.92
C GLU A 201 -17.08 -13.02 -11.50
N THR A 202 -16.18 -13.82 -10.92
CA THR A 202 -16.52 -15.14 -10.36
C THR A 202 -17.49 -14.97 -9.20
N LEU A 203 -17.25 -14.01 -8.30
CA LEU A 203 -18.14 -13.71 -7.19
C LEU A 203 -19.53 -13.27 -7.67
N LYS A 204 -19.61 -12.40 -8.68
CA LYS A 204 -20.87 -11.96 -9.30
C LYS A 204 -21.60 -13.12 -9.96
N LEU A 205 -20.90 -13.97 -10.71
CA LEU A 205 -21.47 -15.15 -11.35
C LEU A 205 -22.03 -16.12 -10.31
N SER A 206 -21.24 -16.45 -9.29
CA SER A 206 -21.61 -17.39 -8.23
C SER A 206 -22.78 -16.90 -7.38
N THR A 207 -22.86 -15.60 -7.11
CA THR A 207 -24.02 -15.02 -6.40
C THR A 207 -25.24 -14.92 -7.33
N GLY A 208 -25.06 -14.49 -8.57
CA GLY A 208 -26.12 -14.38 -9.57
C GLY A 208 -26.83 -15.70 -9.87
N LEU A 209 -26.08 -16.79 -10.04
CA LEU A 209 -26.65 -18.13 -10.29
C LEU A 209 -27.53 -18.61 -9.13
N VAL A 210 -27.09 -18.43 -7.88
CA VAL A 210 -27.87 -18.84 -6.71
C VAL A 210 -29.10 -17.95 -6.54
N THR A 211 -28.95 -16.63 -6.69
CA THR A 211 -30.09 -15.69 -6.65
C THR A 211 -31.14 -16.04 -7.70
N ASP A 212 -30.75 -16.38 -8.93
CA ASP A 212 -31.67 -16.78 -9.98
C ASP A 212 -32.44 -18.07 -9.63
N ILE A 213 -31.74 -19.11 -9.14
CA ILE A 213 -32.37 -20.36 -8.72
C ILE A 213 -33.32 -20.15 -7.55
N VAL A 214 -32.88 -19.45 -6.50
CA VAL A 214 -33.68 -19.20 -5.28
C VAL A 214 -34.91 -18.36 -5.59
N SER A 215 -34.79 -17.36 -6.48
CA SER A 215 -35.92 -16.51 -6.88
C SER A 215 -36.98 -17.26 -7.69
N ARG A 216 -36.57 -18.21 -8.55
CA ARG A 216 -37.48 -19.03 -9.36
C ARG A 216 -38.05 -20.25 -8.64
N THR A 217 -37.57 -20.56 -7.43
CA THR A 217 -38.06 -21.72 -6.68
C THR A 217 -39.46 -21.42 -6.10
N PRO A 218 -40.49 -22.18 -6.51
CA PRO A 218 -41.85 -21.95 -6.01
C PRO A 218 -41.98 -22.32 -4.54
N ASN A 219 -42.98 -21.75 -3.85
CA ASN A 219 -43.32 -22.03 -2.46
C ASN A 219 -42.26 -21.65 -1.41
N LEU A 220 -41.29 -20.78 -1.74
CA LEU A 220 -40.43 -20.14 -0.76
C LEU A 220 -40.96 -18.75 -0.37
N THR A 221 -40.96 -18.47 0.93
CA THR A 221 -41.16 -17.11 1.47
C THR A 221 -39.87 -16.29 1.39
N ASP A 222 -39.97 -14.96 1.43
CA ASP A 222 -38.78 -14.08 1.37
C ASP A 222 -37.79 -14.35 2.51
N ALA A 223 -38.28 -14.59 3.73
CA ALA A 223 -37.44 -14.97 4.86
C ALA A 223 -36.66 -16.28 4.63
N GLN A 224 -37.26 -17.25 3.93
CA GLN A 224 -36.56 -18.50 3.58
C GLN A 224 -35.51 -18.27 2.49
N ARG A 225 -35.80 -17.41 1.50
CA ARG A 225 -34.82 -17.03 0.47
C ARG A 225 -33.60 -16.35 1.08
N ASP A 226 -33.83 -15.40 1.99
CA ASP A 226 -32.77 -14.69 2.70
C ASP A 226 -31.92 -15.64 3.56
N ALA A 227 -32.56 -16.59 4.24
CA ALA A 227 -31.87 -17.60 5.03
C ALA A 227 -30.95 -18.48 4.15
N ILE A 228 -31.44 -18.93 2.98
CA ILE A 228 -30.65 -19.73 2.03
C ILE A 228 -29.47 -18.92 1.49
N PHE A 229 -29.70 -17.66 1.11
CA PHE A 229 -28.63 -16.81 0.58
C PHE A 229 -27.54 -16.54 1.63
N LYS A 230 -27.95 -16.30 2.88
CA LYS A 230 -27.04 -16.12 4.00
C LYS A 230 -26.22 -17.38 4.26
N ASP A 231 -26.86 -18.54 4.30
CA ASP A 231 -26.20 -19.84 4.47
C ASP A 231 -25.18 -20.09 3.35
N TYR A 232 -25.60 -19.93 2.08
CA TYR A 232 -24.70 -20.08 0.93
C TYR A 232 -23.49 -19.14 0.99
N SER A 233 -23.72 -17.87 1.33
CA SER A 233 -22.66 -16.86 1.39
C SER A 233 -21.64 -17.17 2.50
N GLN A 234 -22.11 -17.63 3.66
CA GLN A 234 -21.27 -17.88 4.84
C GLN A 234 -20.57 -19.23 4.80
N ASN A 235 -21.26 -20.29 4.33
CA ASN A 235 -20.78 -21.66 4.46
C ASN A 235 -20.22 -22.25 3.16
N ASN A 236 -20.70 -21.81 1.99
CA ASN A 236 -20.37 -22.47 0.72
C ASN A 236 -19.50 -21.60 -0.19
N LEU A 237 -19.88 -20.34 -0.39
CA LEU A 237 -19.26 -19.45 -1.38
C LEU A 237 -17.80 -19.13 -1.04
N GLY A 238 -17.52 -18.79 0.21
CA GLY A 238 -16.16 -18.50 0.66
C GLY A 238 -15.21 -19.68 0.45
N HIS A 239 -15.64 -20.88 0.84
CA HIS A 239 -14.88 -22.11 0.65
C HIS A 239 -14.68 -22.44 -0.84
N ALA A 240 -15.73 -22.37 -1.66
CA ALA A 240 -15.65 -22.66 -3.09
C ALA A 240 -14.68 -21.71 -3.82
N LEU A 241 -14.72 -20.41 -3.53
CA LEU A 241 -13.80 -19.43 -4.10
C LEU A 241 -12.36 -19.69 -3.65
N GLN A 242 -12.15 -19.98 -2.36
CA GLN A 242 -10.82 -20.31 -1.84
C GLN A 242 -10.25 -21.57 -2.51
N GLU A 243 -11.05 -22.62 -2.67
CA GLU A 243 -10.63 -23.85 -3.34
C GLU A 243 -10.27 -23.60 -4.81
N PHE A 244 -11.10 -22.83 -5.52
CA PHE A 244 -10.88 -22.45 -6.91
C PHE A 244 -9.56 -21.67 -7.09
N PHE A 245 -9.37 -20.59 -6.33
CA PHE A 245 -8.16 -19.76 -6.46
C PHE A 245 -6.90 -20.49 -5.98
N ARG A 246 -7.01 -21.39 -5.00
CA ARG A 246 -5.88 -22.28 -4.63
C ARG A 246 -5.50 -23.23 -5.76
N SER A 247 -6.45 -23.73 -6.53
CA SER A 247 -6.16 -24.54 -7.72
C SER A 247 -5.41 -23.72 -8.78
N VAL A 248 -5.85 -22.47 -9.02
CA VAL A 248 -5.16 -21.52 -9.89
C VAL A 248 -3.74 -21.27 -9.39
N ASP A 249 -3.54 -21.02 -8.10
CA ASP A 249 -2.23 -20.77 -7.50
C ASP A 249 -1.28 -21.96 -7.67
N ASN A 250 -1.78 -23.18 -7.44
CA ASN A 250 -1.00 -24.40 -7.63
C ASN A 250 -0.56 -24.57 -9.08
N TYR A 251 -1.44 -24.29 -10.04
CA TYR A 251 -1.12 -24.33 -11.46
C TYR A 251 -0.07 -23.27 -11.81
N GLN A 252 -0.29 -22.01 -11.42
CA GLN A 252 0.64 -20.91 -11.66
C GLN A 252 2.03 -21.22 -11.10
N TYR A 253 2.10 -21.74 -9.88
CA TYR A 253 3.36 -22.11 -9.28
C TYR A 253 4.05 -23.25 -10.04
N ALA A 254 3.33 -24.32 -10.36
CA ALA A 254 3.92 -25.49 -11.01
C ALA A 254 4.41 -25.21 -12.44
N VAL A 255 3.66 -24.40 -13.21
CA VAL A 255 3.87 -24.19 -14.65
C VAL A 255 4.67 -22.92 -14.95
N HIS A 256 4.56 -21.87 -14.14
CA HIS A 256 5.24 -20.59 -14.38
C HIS A 256 6.34 -20.33 -13.34
N THR A 257 5.99 -20.24 -12.07
CA THR A 257 6.93 -19.75 -11.04
C THR A 257 8.09 -20.73 -10.80
N ARG A 258 7.80 -22.02 -10.58
CA ARG A 258 8.81 -23.02 -10.23
C ARG A 258 9.86 -23.21 -11.34
N PRO A 259 9.51 -23.31 -12.63
CA PRO A 259 10.51 -23.36 -13.71
C PRO A 259 11.44 -22.14 -13.74
N ILE A 260 10.89 -20.93 -13.58
CA ILE A 260 11.67 -19.68 -13.57
C ILE A 260 12.63 -19.67 -12.38
N LEU A 261 12.15 -19.98 -11.17
CA LEU A 261 13.01 -20.06 -9.98
C LEU A 261 14.12 -21.10 -10.13
N ARG A 262 13.84 -22.28 -10.73
CA ARG A 262 14.87 -23.29 -11.01
C ARG A 262 15.93 -22.78 -11.97
N ALA A 263 15.52 -22.11 -13.05
CA ALA A 263 16.45 -21.53 -14.02
C ALA A 263 17.37 -20.52 -13.33
N ILE A 264 16.81 -19.57 -12.58
CA ILE A 264 17.57 -18.56 -11.84
C ILE A 264 18.53 -19.16 -10.83
N ASN A 265 18.13 -20.22 -10.13
CA ASN A 265 18.99 -20.88 -9.15
C ASN A 265 20.27 -21.48 -9.79
N SER A 266 20.24 -21.73 -11.10
CA SER A 266 21.38 -22.25 -11.86
C SER A 266 22.19 -21.17 -12.61
N LEU A 267 21.72 -19.92 -12.62
CA LEU A 267 22.37 -18.84 -13.37
C LEU A 267 23.69 -18.43 -12.72
N PRO A 268 24.77 -18.26 -13.50
CA PRO A 268 25.98 -17.60 -13.06
C PRO A 268 25.71 -16.15 -12.60
N LYS A 269 26.59 -15.64 -11.73
CA LYS A 269 26.47 -14.28 -11.16
C LYS A 269 26.25 -13.16 -12.18
N LYS A 270 26.85 -13.27 -13.37
CA LYS A 270 26.73 -12.30 -14.45
C LYS A 270 25.32 -12.32 -15.07
N GLU A 271 24.81 -13.51 -15.35
CA GLU A 271 23.50 -13.73 -15.95
C GLU A 271 22.36 -13.36 -14.97
N LEU A 272 22.57 -13.56 -13.67
CA LEU A 272 21.65 -13.04 -12.63
C LEU A 272 21.49 -11.52 -12.73
N GLY A 273 22.60 -10.80 -12.88
CA GLY A 273 22.57 -9.35 -13.04
C GLY A 273 21.87 -8.91 -14.34
N GLU A 274 22.16 -9.59 -15.45
CA GLU A 274 21.53 -9.31 -16.76
C GLU A 274 20.03 -9.62 -16.76
N THR A 275 19.62 -10.66 -16.04
CA THR A 275 18.20 -11.01 -15.82
C THR A 275 17.49 -9.91 -15.03
N ALA A 276 18.11 -9.43 -13.94
CA ALA A 276 17.55 -8.34 -13.15
C ALA A 276 17.37 -7.06 -13.99
N ALA A 277 18.39 -6.68 -14.79
CA ALA A 277 18.27 -5.54 -15.69
C ALA A 277 17.16 -5.71 -16.72
N SER A 278 17.05 -6.89 -17.34
CA SER A 278 16.03 -7.17 -18.36
C SER A 278 14.60 -7.05 -17.81
N LEU A 279 14.39 -7.47 -16.56
CA LEU A 279 13.10 -7.33 -15.87
C LEU A 279 12.73 -5.87 -15.60
N ILE A 280 13.71 -5.03 -15.24
CA ILE A 280 13.49 -3.58 -15.10
C ILE A 280 13.19 -2.93 -16.46
N LYS A 281 13.92 -3.30 -17.52
CA LYS A 281 13.64 -2.83 -18.88
C LYS A 281 12.23 -3.16 -19.34
N LEU A 282 11.76 -4.38 -19.05
CA LEU A 282 10.41 -4.81 -19.40
C LEU A 282 9.33 -3.93 -18.72
N ASN A 283 9.52 -3.58 -17.46
CA ASN A 283 8.65 -2.65 -16.74
C ASN A 283 8.65 -1.26 -17.40
N SER A 284 9.83 -0.68 -17.66
CA SER A 284 9.93 0.65 -18.30
C SER A 284 9.30 0.66 -19.69
N PHE A 285 9.50 -0.41 -20.48
CA PHE A 285 8.87 -0.55 -21.79
C PHE A 285 7.34 -0.58 -21.70
N GLN A 286 6.79 -1.37 -20.77
CA GLN A 286 5.35 -1.40 -20.55
C GLN A 286 4.80 0.00 -20.22
N GLN A 287 5.48 0.74 -19.33
CA GLN A 287 5.02 2.07 -18.93
C GLN A 287 4.92 3.02 -20.12
N LYS A 288 5.94 3.01 -20.99
CA LYS A 288 6.00 3.80 -22.20
C LYS A 288 4.87 3.45 -23.17
N VAL A 289 4.58 2.16 -23.36
CA VAL A 289 3.50 1.68 -24.25
C VAL A 289 2.12 2.01 -23.68
N MET A 290 1.94 1.95 -22.36
CA MET A 290 0.66 2.22 -21.70
C MET A 290 0.39 3.70 -21.44
N HIS A 291 1.29 4.60 -21.86
CA HIS A 291 1.22 6.05 -21.57
C HIS A 291 1.05 6.35 -20.06
N SER A 292 1.56 5.47 -19.21
CA SER A 292 1.59 5.69 -17.76
C SER A 292 2.79 6.53 -17.38
N ILE A 293 2.73 7.20 -16.22
CA ILE A 293 3.86 7.97 -15.68
C ILE A 293 5.07 7.03 -15.52
N GLU A 294 6.16 7.32 -16.23
CA GLU A 294 7.42 6.59 -16.09
C GLU A 294 8.01 6.89 -14.71
N THR A 295 7.89 5.93 -13.79
CA THR A 295 8.52 6.03 -12.46
C THR A 295 9.89 5.37 -12.41
N VAL A 296 10.24 4.57 -13.43
CA VAL A 296 11.53 3.89 -13.59
C VAL A 296 11.93 3.95 -15.06
N GLY A 297 13.08 4.55 -15.38
CA GLY A 297 13.57 4.69 -16.75
C GLY A 297 15.03 5.13 -16.80
N GLY A 298 15.57 5.22 -18.01
CA GLY A 298 16.99 5.55 -18.24
C GLY A 298 17.93 4.33 -18.14
N PRO A 299 19.26 4.55 -18.12
CA PRO A 299 20.26 3.49 -18.03
C PRO A 299 20.09 2.65 -16.76
N ILE A 300 20.19 1.32 -16.89
CA ILE A 300 20.04 0.41 -15.75
C ILE A 300 21.39 -0.07 -15.28
N ASP A 301 21.79 0.44 -14.12
CA ASP A 301 22.97 -0.04 -13.41
C ASP A 301 22.64 -1.28 -12.58
N VAL A 302 23.56 -2.26 -12.60
CA VAL A 302 23.41 -3.51 -11.86
C VAL A 302 24.59 -3.69 -10.92
N ALA A 303 24.29 -3.99 -9.66
CA ALA A 303 25.29 -4.40 -8.68
C ALA A 303 25.10 -5.87 -8.28
N VAL A 304 26.20 -6.62 -8.23
CA VAL A 304 26.23 -8.01 -7.78
C VAL A 304 27.12 -8.11 -6.56
N ILE A 305 26.63 -8.71 -5.49
CA ILE A 305 27.38 -8.91 -4.26
C ILE A 305 27.64 -10.41 -4.08
N THR A 306 28.91 -10.79 -3.98
CA THR A 306 29.30 -12.16 -3.65
C THR A 306 30.16 -12.17 -2.39
N ARG A 307 30.16 -13.30 -1.66
CA ARG A 307 30.90 -13.38 -0.39
C ARG A 307 32.40 -13.15 -0.55
N ASN A 308 33.00 -13.73 -1.58
CA ASN A 308 34.45 -13.67 -1.80
C ASN A 308 34.86 -12.52 -2.73
N GLY A 309 33.97 -12.06 -3.61
CA GLY A 309 34.25 -10.97 -4.56
C GLY A 309 33.81 -9.58 -4.11
N GLY A 310 33.00 -9.48 -3.06
CA GLY A 310 32.44 -8.20 -2.60
C GLY A 310 31.42 -7.64 -3.59
N LEU A 311 31.31 -6.30 -3.62
CA LEU A 311 30.41 -5.55 -4.49
C LEU A 311 31.05 -5.32 -5.87
N GLU A 312 30.41 -5.85 -6.91
CA GLU A 312 30.75 -5.62 -8.31
C GLU A 312 29.64 -4.77 -8.95
N TRP A 313 29.96 -3.55 -9.40
CA TRP A 313 29.00 -2.64 -10.04
C TRP A 313 29.23 -2.58 -11.56
N LYS A 314 28.23 -2.98 -12.34
CA LYS A 314 28.22 -2.91 -13.80
C LYS A 314 27.28 -1.80 -14.23
N ARG A 315 27.83 -0.75 -14.82
CA ARG A 315 27.04 0.33 -15.41
C ARG A 315 26.61 -0.01 -16.82
N GLU A 316 25.37 0.28 -17.14
CA GLU A 316 24.93 0.29 -18.53
C GLU A 316 25.43 1.59 -19.17
N LYS A 317 26.12 1.47 -20.31
CA LYS A 317 26.47 2.67 -21.08
C LYS A 317 25.17 3.20 -21.70
N PRO A 318 24.88 4.51 -21.63
CA PRO A 318 23.74 5.05 -22.35
C PRO A 318 23.89 4.71 -23.84
N GLU A 319 22.85 4.13 -24.44
CA GLU A 319 22.72 4.09 -25.89
C GLU A 319 22.63 5.56 -26.35
N LEU A 320 23.65 6.00 -27.09
CA LEU A 320 23.77 7.36 -27.64
C LEU A 320 22.75 7.61 -28.76
#